data_AF-A0A7C9PMZ0-F1
#
_entry.id   AF-A0A7C9PMZ0-F1
#
_cell.length_a   1.000
_cell.length_b   1.000
_cell.length_c   1.000
_cell.angle_alpha   90.00
_cell.angle_beta   90.00
_cell.angle_gamma   90.00
#
_symmetry.space_group_name_H-M   'P 1'
#
loop_
_entity.id
_entity.type
_entity.pdbx_description
1 polymer ?
#
loop_
_entity_poly.entity_id
_entity_poly.type
_entity_poly.pdbx_seq_one_letter_code
_entity_poly.pdbx_strand_id
1 'polypeptide(L)' 'MTLRDVGTRLNHIEAVARHPAAAHEASDELLAEVLIAIAAGATNPAELAAEALQVLDIDFPRSFG' A
#
# COMPACT_ATOMS: atom_id res chain seq x y z
N MET A 1 1.83 -8.45 9.50
CA MET A 1 1.00 -8.07 8.34
C MET A 1 0.64 -9.32 7.57
N THR A 2 -0.61 -9.40 7.10
CA THR A 2 -1.18 -10.51 6.32
C THR A 2 -1.70 -9.98 4.98
N LEU A 3 -2.02 -10.87 4.03
CA LEU A 3 -2.64 -10.46 2.76
C LEU A 3 -3.97 -9.73 2.95
N ARG A 4 -4.74 -10.10 3.98
CA ARG A 4 -5.98 -9.40 4.33
C ARG A 4 -5.72 -7.95 4.76
N ASP A 5 -4.63 -7.72 5.49
CA ASP A 5 -4.24 -6.38 5.92
C ASP A 5 -3.85 -5.52 4.70
N VAL A 6 -3.09 -6.09 3.76
CA VAL A 6 -2.74 -5.44 2.48
C VAL A 6 -4.00 -5.06 1.71
N GLY A 7 -4.93 -6.00 1.50
CA GLY A 7 -6.18 -5.71 0.79
C GLY A 7 -7.05 -4.65 1.48
N THR A 8 -7.05 -4.62 2.82
CA THR A 8 -7.76 -3.57 3.58
C THR A 8 -7.13 -2.19 3.36
N ARG A 9 -5.79 -2.13 3.31
CA ARG A 9 -5.04 -0.90 3.02
C ARG A 9 -5.28 -0.42 1.59
N LEU A 10 -5.27 -1.31 0.60
CA LEU A 10 -5.56 -0.95 -0.80
C LEU A 10 -6.96 -0.34 -0.94
N ASN A 11 -7.98 -0.97 -0.35
CA ASN A 11 -9.35 -0.42 -0.32
C ASN A 11 -9.40 0.98 0.34
N HIS A 12 -8.63 1.20 1.40
CA HIS A 12 -8.54 2.51 2.04
C HIS A 12 -7.91 3.55 1.11
N ILE A 13 -6.79 3.19 0.47
CA ILE A 13 -6.06 4.05 -0.46
C ILE A 13 -6.96 4.43 -1.65
N GLU A 14 -7.69 3.48 -2.23
CA GLU A 14 -8.70 3.75 -3.27
C GLU A 14 -9.78 4.72 -2.79
N ALA A 15 -10.29 4.53 -1.56
CA ALA A 15 -11.33 5.39 -0.99
C ALA A 15 -10.86 6.84 -0.77
N VAL A 16 -9.56 7.05 -0.53
CA VAL A 16 -8.96 8.39 -0.36
C VAL A 16 -8.28 8.91 -1.62
N ALA A 17 -8.36 8.21 -2.76
CA ALA A 17 -7.64 8.55 -3.99
C ALA A 17 -7.86 9.99 -4.50
N ARG A 18 -9.04 10.56 -4.22
CA ARG A 18 -9.38 11.96 -4.54
C ARG A 18 -8.66 13.00 -3.67
N HIS A 19 -7.93 12.58 -2.65
CA HIS A 19 -7.13 13.41 -1.75
C HIS A 19 -5.66 13.02 -1.92
N PRO A 20 -4.95 13.57 -2.93
CA PRO A 20 -3.63 13.09 -3.35
C PRO A 20 -2.61 12.97 -2.22
N ALA A 21 -2.54 13.96 -1.32
CA ALA A 21 -1.62 13.93 -0.19
C ALA A 21 -1.88 12.73 0.74
N ALA A 22 -3.14 12.48 1.09
CA ALA A 22 -3.53 11.35 1.95
C ALA A 22 -3.33 10.01 1.24
N ALA A 23 -3.63 9.94 -0.07
CA ALA A 23 -3.42 8.73 -0.86
C ALA A 23 -1.93 8.38 -1.00
N HIS A 24 -1.07 9.38 -1.21
CA HIS A 24 0.38 9.19 -1.26
C HIS A 24 0.94 8.73 0.09
N GLU A 25 0.55 9.40 1.18
CA GLU A 25 0.97 9.01 2.55
C GLU A 25 0.56 7.57 2.87
N ALA A 26 -0.70 7.21 2.62
CA ALA A 26 -1.19 5.85 2.86
C ALA A 26 -0.51 4.78 1.97
N SER A 27 -0.13 5.14 0.75
CA SER A 27 0.63 4.26 -0.15
C SER A 27 2.05 4.02 0.35
N ASP A 28 2.75 5.07 0.78
CA ASP A 28 4.10 4.98 1.35
C ASP A 28 4.09 4.16 2.64
N GLU A 29 3.10 4.38 3.52
CA GLU A 29 2.91 3.59 4.73
C GLU A 29 2.70 2.10 4.42
N LEU A 30 1.82 1.77 3.46
CA LEU A 30 1.57 0.38 3.06
C LEU A 30 2.88 -0.29 2.62
N LEU A 31 3.64 0.35 1.72
CA LEU A 31 4.89 -0.21 1.22
C LEU A 31 5.94 -0.36 2.32
N ALA A 32 6.05 0.62 3.23
CA ALA A 32 6.97 0.55 4.36
C ALA A 32 6.63 -0.62 5.31
N GLU A 33 5.34 -0.81 5.64
CA GLU A 33 4.91 -1.89 6.51
C GLU A 33 5.13 -3.28 5.91
N VAL A 34 4.94 -3.41 4.60
CA VAL A 34 5.24 -4.65 3.87
C VAL A 34 6.73 -4.96 3.96
N LEU A 35 7.60 -3.97 3.75
CA LEU A 35 9.05 -4.16 3.88
C LEU A 35 9.44 -4.54 5.32
N ILE A 36 8.84 -3.91 6.33
CA ILE A 36 9.06 -4.26 7.73
C ILE A 36 8.62 -5.70 8.01
N ALA A 37 7.46 -6.12 7.51
CA ALA A 37 6.95 -7.47 7.68
C ALA A 37 7.86 -8.51 7.01
N ILE A 38 8.34 -8.23 5.80
CA ILE A 38 9.30 -9.09 5.09
C ILE A 38 10.61 -9.20 5.89
N ALA A 39 11.16 -8.08 6.37
CA ALA A 39 12.38 -8.05 7.17
C ALA A 39 12.22 -8.80 8.51
N ALA A 40 11.01 -8.82 9.07
CA ALA A 40 10.66 -9.55 10.29
C ALA A 40 10.42 -11.06 10.06
N GLY A 41 10.57 -11.57 8.83
CA GLY A 41 10.40 -12.99 8.52
C GLY A 41 8.96 -13.40 8.25
N ALA A 42 8.18 -12.55 7.58
CA ALA A 42 6.85 -12.92 7.09
C ALA A 42 6.87 -14.26 6.34
N THR A 43 5.84 -15.08 6.56
CA THR A 43 5.73 -16.44 6.01
C THR A 43 5.56 -16.46 4.49
N ASN A 44 5.00 -15.40 3.92
CA ASN A 44 4.61 -15.27 2.51
C ASN A 44 5.08 -13.91 1.93
N PRO A 45 6.40 -13.64 1.92
CA PRO A 45 6.94 -12.32 1.61
C PRO A 45 6.71 -11.91 0.15
N ALA A 46 6.74 -12.86 -0.78
CA ALA A 46 6.53 -12.61 -2.20
C ALA A 46 5.06 -12.22 -2.48
N GLU A 47 4.11 -12.93 -1.87
CA GLU A 47 2.69 -12.64 -2.00
C GLU A 47 2.34 -11.29 -1.38
N LEU A 48 2.91 -10.96 -0.21
CA LEU A 48 2.72 -9.65 0.42
C LEU A 48 3.23 -8.52 -0.47
N ALA A 49 4.42 -8.67 -1.06
CA ALA A 49 4.97 -7.68 -1.98
C ALA A 49 4.12 -7.55 -3.25
N ALA A 50 3.74 -8.66 -3.87
CA ALA A 50 2.94 -8.66 -5.09
C ALA A 50 1.57 -8.00 -4.88
N GLU A 51 0.89 -8.31 -3.77
CA GLU A 51 -0.39 -7.70 -3.43
C GLU A 51 -0.22 -6.19 -3.18
N ALA A 52 0.80 -5.78 -2.42
CA ALA A 52 1.01 -4.37 -2.10
C ALA A 52 1.38 -3.52 -3.32
N LEU A 53 2.06 -4.10 -4.32
CA LEU A 53 2.42 -3.40 -5.55
C LEU A 53 1.20 -3.01 -6.40
N GLN A 54 0.02 -3.58 -6.16
CA GLN A 54 -1.24 -3.11 -6.78
C GLN A 54 -1.53 -1.64 -6.46
N VAL A 55 -0.94 -1.09 -5.39
CA VAL A 55 -1.05 0.35 -5.08
C VAL A 55 -0.53 1.25 -6.21
N LEU A 56 0.40 0.75 -7.03
CA LEU A 56 0.96 1.48 -8.18
C LEU A 56 -0.02 1.59 -9.36
N ASP A 57 -1.06 0.74 -9.38
CA ASP A 57 -2.11 0.77 -10.40
C ASP A 57 -3.27 1.71 -10.00
N ILE A 58 -3.25 2.27 -8.79
CA ILE A 58 -4.26 3.21 -8.34
C ILE A 58 -3.91 4.61 -8.85
N ASP A 59 -4.79 5.17 -9.69
CA ASP A 59 -4.64 6.52 -10.23
C ASP A 59 -4.93 7.59 -9.17
N PHE A 60 -3.89 8.32 -8.77
CA PHE A 60 -4.02 9.54 -7.96
C PHE A 60 -3.65 10.77 -8.80
N PRO A 61 -4.44 11.87 -8.74
CA PRO A 61 -4.04 13.13 -9.35
C PRO A 61 -2.71 13.59 -8.75
N ARG A 62 -1.67 13.79 -9.57
CA ARG A 62 -0.41 14.37 -9.09
C ARG A 62 -0.71 15.76 -8.54
N SER A 63 -0.54 15.96 -7.23
CA SER A 63 -0.50 17.31 -6.68
C SER A 63 0.82 17.95 -7.12
N PHE A 64 0.78 18.83 -8.12
CA PHE A 64 1.83 19.81 -8.29
C PHE A 64 1.74 20.75 -7.08
N GLY A 65 2.61 20.53 -6.09
CA GLY A 65 2.89 21.51 -5.05
C GLY A 65 3.66 22.69 -5.61
#